data_AF-A0A950TL76-F1
#
_entry.id   AF-A0A950TL76-F1
#
_cell.length_a   1.000
_cell.length_b   1.000
_cell.length_c   1.000
_cell.angle_alpha   90.00
_cell.angle_beta   90.00
_cell.angle_gamma   90.00
#
_symmetry.space_group_name_H-M   'P 1'
#
loop_
_entity.id
_entity.type
_entity.pdbx_description
1 polymer ?
#
loop_
_entity_poly.entity_id
_entity_poly.type
_entity_poly.pdbx_seq_one_letter_code
_entity_poly.pdbx_strand_id
1 'polypeptide(L)'
;PPRDAKTVLQEWAQGRGLPTPNYREVGRSGPQHNPMFRISVELPNLAPAEGVGRSKRAAEQAAAALLLEREGVEFAKAVPAQPAQSAPVNANG
;
A
#
# COMPACT_ATOMS: atom_id res chain seq x y z
N PRO A 1 11.92 -5.80 -15.48
CA PRO A 1 11.43 -5.70 -14.08
C PRO A 1 10.06 -4.99 -14.04
N PRO A 2 9.05 -5.52 -13.33
CA PRO A 2 7.77 -4.84 -13.17
C PRO A 2 7.98 -3.46 -12.54
N ARG A 3 7.28 -2.43 -13.03
CA ARG A 3 7.36 -1.07 -12.48
C ARG A 3 6.70 -1.03 -11.11
N ASP A 4 7.44 -0.50 -10.15
CA ASP A 4 7.06 -0.35 -8.74
C ASP A 4 6.00 0.76 -8.58
N ALA A 5 4.98 0.54 -7.74
CA ALA A 5 3.84 1.45 -7.63
C ALA A 5 4.26 2.84 -7.10
N LYS A 6 5.31 2.94 -6.28
CA LYS A 6 5.83 4.25 -5.85
C LYS A 6 6.44 5.02 -7.01
N THR A 7 7.17 4.34 -7.90
CA THR A 7 7.75 4.96 -9.09
C THR A 7 6.66 5.46 -10.01
N VAL A 8 5.63 4.63 -10.28
CA VAL A 8 4.51 5.05 -11.13
C VAL A 8 3.75 6.23 -10.51
N LEU A 9 3.51 6.21 -9.20
CA LEU A 9 2.83 7.32 -8.53
C LEU A 9 3.65 8.62 -8.57
N GLN A 10 4.96 8.53 -8.43
CA GLN A 10 5.84 9.69 -8.57
C GLN A 10 5.79 10.28 -9.99
N GLU A 11 5.91 9.44 -11.02
CA GLU A 11 5.84 9.87 -12.42
C GLU A 11 4.47 10.50 -12.74
N TRP A 12 3.39 9.88 -12.26
CA TRP A 12 2.04 10.39 -12.43
C TRP A 12 1.83 11.74 -11.72
N ALA A 13 2.28 11.87 -10.48
CA ALA A 13 2.20 13.13 -9.73
C ALA A 13 2.98 14.25 -10.44
N GLN A 14 4.21 13.95 -10.86
CA GLN A 14 5.06 14.89 -11.58
C GLN A 14 4.44 15.33 -12.90
N GLY A 15 3.85 14.40 -13.68
CA GLY A 15 3.15 14.72 -14.93
C GLY A 15 1.95 15.65 -14.75
N ARG A 16 1.41 15.74 -13.53
CA ARG A 16 0.31 16.66 -13.15
C ARG A 16 0.81 17.95 -12.48
N GLY A 17 2.13 18.16 -12.38
CA GLY A 17 2.71 19.30 -11.68
C GLY A 17 2.53 19.25 -10.15
N LEU A 18 2.22 18.07 -9.59
CA LEU A 18 2.13 17.86 -8.16
C LEU A 18 3.53 17.60 -7.56
N PRO A 19 3.73 17.88 -6.26
CA PRO A 19 4.97 17.50 -5.58
C PRO A 19 5.13 15.98 -5.50
N THR A 20 6.31 15.53 -5.07
CA THR A 20 6.55 14.12 -4.76
C THR A 20 5.58 13.62 -3.68
N PRO A 21 5.06 12.37 -3.79
CA PRO A 21 4.13 11.84 -2.81
C PRO A 21 4.75 11.76 -1.41
N ASN A 22 4.01 12.21 -0.40
CA ASN A 22 4.44 12.16 1.01
C ASN A 22 3.94 10.88 1.67
N TYR A 23 4.82 10.13 2.32
CA TYR A 23 4.49 8.89 3.02
C TYR A 23 4.67 9.05 4.52
N ARG A 24 3.67 8.63 5.31
CA ARG A 24 3.74 8.66 6.79
C ARG A 24 3.26 7.36 7.40
N GLU A 25 3.97 6.86 8.41
CA GLU A 25 3.50 5.75 9.24
C GLU A 25 2.39 6.26 10.15
N VAL A 26 1.19 5.70 9.97
CA VAL A 26 -0.01 6.06 10.74
C VAL A 26 -0.40 4.97 11.72
N GLY A 27 0.29 3.83 11.70
CA GLY A 27 0.11 2.80 12.70
C GLY A 27 1.03 1.61 12.52
N ARG A 28 1.18 0.86 13.61
CA ARG A 28 1.85 -0.43 13.64
C ARG A 28 1.07 -1.37 14.55
N SER A 29 0.94 -2.61 14.13
CA SER A 29 0.26 -3.67 14.88
C SER A 29 1.00 -5.00 14.71
N GLY A 30 0.54 -6.04 15.40
CA GLY A 30 1.12 -7.38 15.33
C GLY A 30 2.32 -7.60 16.28
N PRO A 31 2.71 -8.87 16.49
CA PRO A 31 3.81 -9.22 17.38
C PRO A 31 5.16 -8.78 16.81
N GLN A 32 6.19 -8.71 17.66
CA GLN A 32 7.52 -8.24 17.30
C GLN A 32 8.13 -8.98 16.10
N HIS A 33 7.85 -10.29 15.98
CA HIS A 33 8.32 -11.14 14.90
C HIS A 33 7.41 -11.16 13.66
N ASN A 34 6.23 -10.54 13.71
CA ASN A 34 5.31 -10.42 12.57
C ASN A 34 4.59 -9.06 12.61
N PRO A 35 5.33 -7.94 12.49
CA PRO A 35 4.73 -6.62 12.53
C PRO A 35 3.96 -6.33 11.24
N MET A 36 2.85 -5.61 11.39
CA MET A 36 2.08 -5.02 10.29
C MET A 36 2.18 -3.50 10.40
N PHE A 37 2.73 -2.88 9.38
CA PHE A 37 2.86 -1.43 9.26
C PHE A 37 1.70 -0.88 8.45
N ARG A 38 1.17 0.27 8.84
CA ARG A 38 0.17 1.05 8.10
C ARG A 38 0.79 2.39 7.71
N ILE A 39 0.80 2.66 6.41
CA ILE A 39 1.39 3.86 5.83
C ILE A 39 0.31 4.60 5.04
N SER A 40 0.17 5.90 5.29
CA SER A 40 -0.61 6.82 4.46
C SER A 40 0.29 7.42 3.37
N VAL A 41 -0.23 7.54 2.15
CA VAL A 41 0.35 8.34 1.07
C VAL A 41 -0.55 9.54 0.75
N GLU A 42 0.07 10.70 0.55
CA GLU A 42 -0.63 11.97 0.36
C GLU A 42 -0.07 12.75 -0.82
N LEU A 43 -0.98 13.38 -1.56
CA LEU A 43 -0.72 14.35 -2.60
C LEU A 43 -1.72 15.51 -2.44
N PRO A 44 -1.34 16.76 -2.77
CA PRO A 44 -2.26 17.90 -2.67
C PRO A 44 -3.54 17.68 -3.46
N ASN A 45 -4.66 18.12 -2.88
CA ASN A 45 -6.00 18.06 -3.50
C ASN A 45 -6.53 16.63 -3.78
N LEU A 46 -5.87 15.60 -3.25
CA LEU A 46 -6.34 14.21 -3.30
C LEU A 46 -6.57 13.70 -1.88
N ALA A 47 -7.56 12.85 -1.70
CA ALA A 47 -7.72 12.15 -0.44
C ALA A 47 -6.49 11.25 -0.19
N PRO A 48 -6.01 11.11 1.06
CA PRO A 48 -4.96 10.16 1.37
C PRO A 48 -5.38 8.73 1.02
N ALA A 49 -4.42 7.84 0.79
CA ALA A 49 -4.65 6.41 0.69
C ALA A 49 -3.74 5.66 1.67
N GLU A 50 -4.26 4.64 2.34
CA GLU A 50 -3.53 3.89 3.36
C GLU A 50 -3.27 2.46 2.93
N GLY A 51 -1.99 2.07 2.93
CA GLY A 51 -1.53 0.72 2.63
C GLY A 51 -1.02 0.01 3.88
N VAL A 52 -1.14 -1.30 3.90
CA VAL A 52 -0.67 -2.17 4.99
C VAL A 52 0.31 -3.21 4.47
N GLY A 53 1.38 -3.49 5.22
CA GLY A 53 2.39 -4.48 4.83
C GLY A 53 3.28 -4.96 5.97
N ARG A 54 3.96 -6.09 5.77
CA ARG A 54 4.91 -6.69 6.75
C ARG A 54 6.22 -5.91 6.92
N SER A 55 6.43 -4.89 6.08
CA SER A 55 7.51 -3.92 6.17
C SER A 55 6.98 -2.55 5.77
N LYS A 56 7.66 -1.47 6.17
CA LYS A 56 7.30 -0.11 5.76
C LYS A 56 7.26 0.02 4.24
N ARG A 57 8.28 -0.52 3.55
CA ARG A 57 8.33 -0.53 2.08
C ARG A 57 7.12 -1.21 1.47
N ALA A 58 6.71 -2.37 1.99
CA ALA A 58 5.54 -3.09 1.47
C ALA A 58 4.24 -2.29 1.70
N ALA A 59 4.10 -1.64 2.86
CA ALA A 59 2.97 -0.79 3.17
C ALA A 59 2.93 0.47 2.27
N GLU A 60 4.07 1.09 1.98
CA GLU A 60 4.19 2.20 1.03
C GLU A 60 3.79 1.78 -0.39
N GLN A 61 4.21 0.61 -0.85
CA GLN A 61 3.77 0.07 -2.16
C GLN A 61 2.26 -0.08 -2.22
N ALA A 62 1.67 -0.67 -1.16
CA ALA A 62 0.22 -0.85 -1.07
C ALA A 62 -0.51 0.51 -1.07
N ALA A 63 0.01 1.50 -0.35
CA ALA A 63 -0.58 2.84 -0.28
C ALA A 63 -0.56 3.52 -1.66
N ALA A 64 0.59 3.45 -2.36
CA ALA A 64 0.75 3.99 -3.70
C ALA A 64 -0.17 3.31 -4.72
N ALA A 65 -0.25 1.97 -4.66
CA ALA A 65 -1.12 1.17 -5.51
C ALA A 65 -2.61 1.54 -5.34
N LEU A 66 -3.06 1.70 -4.09
CA LEU A 66 -4.44 2.11 -3.80
C LEU A 66 -4.75 3.52 -4.30
N LEU A 67 -3.80 4.46 -4.17
CA LEU A 67 -3.99 5.80 -4.70
C LEU A 67 -4.05 5.79 -6.24
N LEU A 68 -3.14 5.10 -6.91
CA LEU A 68 -3.16 4.96 -8.37
C LEU A 68 -4.46 4.32 -8.88
N GLU A 69 -4.92 3.25 -8.22
CA GLU A 69 -6.17 2.56 -8.57
C GLU A 69 -7.38 3.49 -8.42
N ARG A 70 -7.46 4.25 -7.34
CA ARG A 70 -8.55 5.22 -7.14
C ARG A 70 -8.58 6.30 -8.21
N GLU A 71 -7.41 6.72 -8.68
CA GLU A 71 -7.27 7.76 -9.70
C GLU A 71 -7.30 7.19 -11.14
N GLY A 72 -7.57 5.88 -11.31
CA GLY A 72 -7.70 5.23 -12.60
C GLY A 72 -6.39 5.12 -13.39
N VAL A 73 -5.25 5.07 -12.70
CA VAL A 73 -3.92 4.99 -13.31
C VAL A 73 -3.47 3.55 -13.40
N GLU A 74 -3.28 3.06 -14.62
CA GLU A 74 -2.81 1.71 -14.88
C GLU A 74 -1.33 1.55 -14.51
N PHE A 75 -1.03 0.49 -13.75
CA PHE A 75 0.32 0.03 -13.46
C PHE A 75 0.33 -1.48 -13.42
N ALA A 76 1.50 -2.10 -13.62
CA ALA A 76 1.64 -3.53 -13.45
C ALA A 76 1.36 -3.90 -11.99
N LYS A 77 0.13 -4.31 -11.67
CA LYS A 77 -0.22 -4.79 -10.34
C LYS A 77 0.61 -6.03 -10.05
N ALA A 78 1.57 -5.93 -9.14
CA ALA A 78 2.08 -7.11 -8.47
C ALA A 78 0.91 -7.67 -7.66
N VAL A 79 0.32 -8.78 -8.11
CA VAL A 79 -0.77 -9.45 -7.39
C VAL A 79 -0.34 -9.63 -5.93
N PRO A 80 -1.04 -9.06 -4.94
CA PRO A 80 -0.71 -9.31 -3.55
C PRO A 80 -1.04 -10.79 -3.27
N ALA A 81 -0.05 -11.55 -2.83
CA ALA A 81 -0.30 -12.82 -2.19
C ALA A 81 -1.07 -12.58 -0.88
N GLN A 82 -2.39 -12.75 -0.89
CA GLN A 82 -3.22 -13.05 0.28
C GLN A 82 -4.49 -13.78 -0.23
N PRO A 83 -4.95 -14.86 0.44
CA PRO A 83 -4.97 -15.00 1.89
C PRO A 83 -4.36 -16.31 2.42
N ALA A 84 -3.96 -16.30 3.70
CA ALA A 84 -4.15 -17.47 4.56
C ALA A 84 -5.06 -17.03 5.70
N GLN A 85 -6.36 -16.90 5.39
CA GLN A 85 -7.37 -17.18 6.40
C GLN A 85 -7.40 -18.70 6.53
N SER A 86 -6.80 -19.21 7.59
CA SER A 86 -7.01 -20.60 8.03
C SER A 86 -7.49 -20.54 9.47
N ALA A 87 -8.78 -20.28 9.64
CA ALA A 87 -9.52 -20.81 10.76
C ALA A 87 -10.70 -21.57 10.19
N PRO A 88 -10.72 -22.89 10.35
CA PRO A 88 -11.90 -23.52 10.90
C PRO A 88 -11.61 -23.87 12.36
N VAL A 89 -12.30 -23.16 13.25
CA VAL A 89 -12.63 -23.70 14.56
C VAL A 89 -13.56 -24.89 14.32
N ASN A 90 -13.00 -26.10 14.37
CA ASN A 90 -13.80 -27.31 14.52
C ASN A 90 -13.51 -27.88 15.90
N ALA A 91 -14.21 -27.35 16.90
CA ALA A 91 -14.45 -28.06 18.14
C ALA A 91 -15.60 -29.05 17.87
N ASN A 92 -15.27 -30.34 17.77
CA ASN A 92 -16.18 -31.44 18.05
C ASN A 92 -15.36 -32.72 18.23
N GLY A 93 -15.47 -33.31 19.41
CA GLY A 93 -14.75 -34.51 19.87
C GLY A 93 -14.39 -34.39 21.34
#